data_AF-A0A2R7MRZ7-F1
#
_entry.id   AF-A0A2R7MRZ7-F1
#
_cell.length_a   1.000
_cell.length_b   1.000
_cell.length_c   1.000
_cell.angle_alpha   90.00
_cell.angle_beta   90.00
_cell.angle_gamma   90.00
#
_symmetry.space_group_name_H-M   'P 1'
#
loop_
_entity.id
_entity.type
_entity.pdbx_description
1 polymer ?
#
loop_
_entity_poly.entity_id
_entity_poly.type
_entity_poly.pdbx_seq_one_letter_code
_entity_poly.pdbx_strand_id
1 'polypeptide(L)'
;MITNAVMRSHLEKKFSRSELEPAIWLHTNSRTGNIDELTPEELESLYYAFFPKHLTVYEELNNQYAEKQLKSLRSIVLKDAQYIGLYDPGDWTPFNRFMLELSPLKKALKEYSFEEFEPLIKQFKSLRSKYNRSAKIPGTKEWHHKNKLPFPSKN
;
A
#
# COMPACT_ATOMS: atom_id res chain seq x y z
N MET A 1 -20.66 2.17 -18.60
CA MET A 1 -21.23 1.36 -17.50
C MET A 1 -22.14 0.32 -18.12
N ILE A 2 -22.00 -0.95 -17.72
CA ILE A 2 -22.96 -1.99 -18.10
C ILE A 2 -24.24 -1.70 -17.32
N THR A 3 -25.40 -1.68 -17.98
CA THR A 3 -26.68 -1.43 -17.31
C THR A 3 -27.18 -2.71 -16.64
N ASN A 4 -28.00 -2.58 -15.58
CA ASN A 4 -28.59 -3.73 -14.87
C ASN A 4 -29.31 -4.71 -15.82
N ALA A 5 -29.97 -4.19 -16.87
CA ALA A 5 -30.61 -4.99 -17.89
C ALA A 5 -29.63 -5.87 -18.69
N VAL A 6 -28.44 -5.35 -19.00
CA VAL A 6 -27.39 -6.11 -19.70
C VAL A 6 -26.77 -7.17 -18.78
N MET A 7 -26.58 -6.87 -17.50
CA MET A 7 -26.10 -7.85 -16.51
C MET A 7 -27.06 -9.04 -16.36
N ARG A 8 -28.37 -8.78 -16.26
CA ARG A 8 -29.41 -9.83 -16.23
C ARG A 8 -29.38 -10.69 -17.48
N SER A 9 -29.35 -10.07 -18.65
CA SER A 9 -29.32 -10.79 -19.93
C SER A 9 -28.09 -11.70 -20.06
N HIS A 10 -26.93 -11.25 -19.58
CA HIS A 10 -25.72 -12.08 -19.57
C HIS A 10 -25.82 -13.28 -18.62
N LEU A 11 -26.39 -13.08 -17.43
CA LEU A 11 -26.62 -14.17 -16.47
C LEU A 11 -27.60 -15.20 -17.03
N GLU A 12 -28.74 -14.77 -17.58
CA GLU A 12 -29.75 -15.65 -18.19
C GLU A 12 -29.25 -16.35 -19.46
N LYS A 13 -28.28 -15.77 -20.18
CA LYS A 13 -27.67 -16.42 -21.36
C LYS A 13 -26.67 -17.51 -20.98
N LYS A 14 -26.00 -17.38 -19.83
CA LYS A 14 -24.94 -18.32 -19.39
C LYS A 14 -25.45 -19.42 -18.47
N PHE A 15 -26.47 -19.13 -17.66
CA PHE A 15 -27.03 -20.04 -16.68
C PHE A 15 -28.55 -20.09 -16.83
N SER A 16 -29.15 -21.27 -16.62
CA SER A 16 -30.61 -21.35 -16.53
C SER A 16 -31.10 -20.69 -15.22
N ARG A 17 -32.38 -20.31 -15.19
CA ARG A 17 -32.99 -19.75 -13.97
C ARG A 17 -32.89 -20.69 -12.77
N SER A 18 -33.04 -22.00 -13.00
CA SER A 18 -32.91 -23.02 -11.96
C SER A 18 -31.47 -23.18 -11.43
N GLU A 19 -30.47 -22.86 -12.24
CA GLU A 19 -29.05 -22.92 -11.82
C GLU A 19 -28.63 -21.66 -11.05
N LEU A 20 -29.27 -20.52 -11.32
CA LEU A 20 -29.00 -19.27 -10.62
C LEU A 20 -29.68 -19.19 -9.25
N GLU A 21 -30.81 -19.86 -9.06
CA GLU A 21 -31.57 -19.85 -7.81
C GLU A 21 -30.70 -20.11 -6.56
N PRO A 22 -29.89 -21.19 -6.47
CA PRO A 22 -29.05 -21.43 -5.29
C PRO A 22 -28.03 -20.32 -5.02
N ALA A 23 -27.48 -19.73 -6.08
CA ALA A 23 -26.50 -18.66 -5.98
C ALA A 23 -27.15 -17.35 -5.52
N ILE A 24 -28.35 -17.04 -6.01
CA ILE A 24 -29.15 -15.88 -5.60
C ILE A 24 -29.58 -16.04 -4.14
N TRP A 25 -30.03 -17.22 -3.73
CA TRP A 25 -30.36 -17.55 -2.34
C TRP A 25 -29.17 -17.32 -1.41
N LEU A 26 -27.97 -17.77 -1.81
CA LEU A 26 -26.76 -17.56 -1.01
C LEU A 26 -26.36 -16.08 -0.94
N HIS A 27 -26.38 -15.38 -2.08
CA HIS A 27 -25.96 -13.97 -2.16
C HIS A 27 -26.91 -13.01 -1.44
N THR A 28 -28.21 -13.30 -1.42
CA THR A 28 -29.22 -12.44 -0.79
C THR A 28 -29.50 -12.82 0.66
N ASN A 29 -28.69 -13.69 1.27
CA ASN A 29 -28.91 -14.24 2.62
C ASN A 29 -30.33 -14.82 2.78
N SER A 30 -30.76 -15.64 1.82
CA SER A 30 -32.05 -16.32 1.82
C SER A 30 -33.28 -15.41 1.69
N ARG A 31 -33.11 -14.20 1.15
CA ARG A 31 -34.20 -13.25 0.93
C ARG A 31 -35.03 -13.57 -0.33
N THR A 32 -34.37 -13.95 -1.42
CA THR A 32 -35.04 -14.28 -2.68
C THR A 32 -34.23 -15.29 -3.48
N GLY A 33 -34.91 -16.06 -4.34
CA GLY A 33 -34.29 -16.90 -5.37
C GLY A 33 -34.48 -16.35 -6.78
N ASN A 34 -35.25 -15.26 -6.93
CA ASN A 34 -35.61 -14.71 -8.22
C ASN A 34 -34.67 -13.57 -8.62
N ILE A 35 -34.15 -13.63 -9.84
CA ILE A 35 -33.25 -12.61 -10.40
C ILE A 35 -33.94 -11.24 -10.55
N ASP A 36 -35.26 -11.22 -10.72
CA ASP A 36 -36.01 -9.98 -10.92
C ASP A 36 -36.19 -9.15 -9.63
N GLU A 37 -36.10 -9.81 -8.47
CA GLU A 37 -36.25 -9.22 -7.13
C GLU A 37 -34.92 -8.77 -6.49
N LEU A 38 -33.81 -8.90 -7.22
CA LEU A 38 -32.50 -8.42 -6.80
C LEU A 38 -32.44 -6.89 -6.83
N THR A 39 -31.87 -6.28 -5.79
CA THR A 39 -31.53 -4.85 -5.84
C THR A 39 -30.40 -4.61 -6.85
N PRO A 40 -30.23 -3.37 -7.36
CA PRO A 40 -29.12 -3.04 -8.24
C PRO A 40 -27.75 -3.44 -7.68
N GLU A 41 -27.52 -3.25 -6.37
CA GLU A 41 -26.24 -3.57 -5.72
C GLU A 41 -26.01 -5.09 -5.61
N GLU A 42 -27.06 -5.85 -5.24
CA GLU A 42 -26.98 -7.31 -5.15
C GLU A 42 -26.79 -7.95 -6.53
N LEU A 43 -27.45 -7.42 -7.56
CA LEU A 43 -27.31 -7.86 -8.94
C LEU A 43 -25.88 -7.62 -9.45
N GLU A 44 -25.31 -6.45 -9.17
CA GLU A 44 -23.94 -6.13 -9.57
C GLU A 44 -22.92 -7.01 -8.84
N SER A 45 -23.11 -7.25 -7.54
CA SER A 45 -22.26 -8.15 -6.75
C SER A 45 -22.31 -9.59 -7.26
N LEU A 46 -23.52 -10.12 -7.50
CA LEU A 46 -23.74 -11.44 -8.06
C LEU A 46 -23.14 -11.56 -9.47
N TYR A 47 -23.34 -10.54 -10.30
CA TYR A 47 -22.78 -10.50 -11.65
C TYR A 47 -21.24 -10.58 -11.62
N TYR A 48 -20.58 -9.80 -10.78
CA TYR A 48 -19.12 -9.84 -10.68
C TYR A 48 -18.56 -11.09 -9.98
N ALA A 49 -19.37 -11.80 -9.19
CA ALA A 49 -19.00 -13.12 -8.67
C ALA A 49 -18.84 -14.16 -9.80
N PHE A 50 -19.70 -14.09 -10.82
CA PHE A 50 -19.67 -15.00 -11.98
C PHE A 50 -18.84 -14.50 -13.17
N PHE A 51 -18.71 -13.18 -13.28
CA PHE A 51 -17.96 -12.49 -14.31
C PHE A 51 -17.02 -11.50 -13.65
N PRO A 52 -15.84 -11.95 -13.18
CA PRO A 52 -14.87 -11.08 -12.53
C PRO A 52 -14.65 -9.85 -13.41
N LYS A 53 -14.79 -8.66 -12.82
CA LYS A 53 -14.53 -7.42 -13.54
C LYS A 53 -13.09 -7.46 -14.02
N HIS A 54 -12.89 -7.69 -15.32
CA HIS A 54 -11.59 -7.47 -15.92
C HIS A 54 -11.33 -5.98 -15.77
N LEU A 55 -10.35 -5.63 -14.92
CA LEU A 55 -9.83 -4.27 -14.85
C LEU A 55 -9.55 -3.86 -16.28
N THR A 56 -10.07 -2.69 -16.67
CA THR A 56 -9.73 -2.18 -17.99
C THR A 56 -8.20 -2.04 -18.07
N VAL A 57 -7.61 -2.24 -19.24
CA VAL A 57 -6.15 -2.09 -19.45
C VAL A 57 -5.64 -0.77 -18.86
N TYR A 58 -6.46 0.28 -18.93
CA TYR A 58 -6.19 1.59 -18.33
C TYR A 58 -6.19 1.60 -16.80
N GLU A 59 -7.15 0.95 -16.14
CA GLU A 59 -7.19 0.84 -14.68
C GLU A 59 -6.02 0.01 -14.15
N GLU A 60 -5.69 -1.11 -14.81
CA GLU A 60 -4.53 -1.92 -14.45
C GLU A 60 -3.23 -1.12 -14.60
N LEU A 61 -3.08 -0.42 -15.71
CA LEU A 61 -1.92 0.44 -15.97
C LEU A 61 -1.79 1.54 -14.90
N ASN A 62 -2.89 2.20 -14.55
CA ASN A 62 -2.91 3.22 -13.50
C ASN A 62 -2.51 2.65 -12.14
N ASN A 63 -3.00 1.47 -11.77
CA ASN A 63 -2.63 0.80 -10.53
C ASN A 63 -1.13 0.47 -10.50
N GLN A 64 -0.59 -0.06 -11.61
CA GLN A 64 0.85 -0.33 -11.73
C GLN A 64 1.68 0.95 -11.59
N TYR A 65 1.26 2.06 -12.19
CA TYR A 65 1.93 3.35 -12.04
C TYR A 65 1.89 3.85 -10.60
N ALA A 66 0.74 3.77 -9.93
CA ALA A 66 0.59 4.18 -8.54
C ALA A 66 1.49 3.35 -7.60
N GLU A 67 1.51 2.03 -7.76
CA GLU A 67 2.37 1.14 -6.97
C GLU A 67 3.85 1.43 -7.20
N LYS A 68 4.25 1.65 -8.46
CA LYS A 68 5.64 1.99 -8.80
C LYS A 68 6.06 3.32 -8.17
N GLN A 69 5.17 4.31 -8.16
CA GLN A 69 5.43 5.59 -7.51
C GLN A 69 5.59 5.42 -5.99
N LEU A 70 4.67 4.71 -5.32
CA LEU A 70 4.79 4.42 -3.88
C LEU A 70 6.10 3.69 -3.56
N LYS A 71 6.48 2.70 -4.38
CA LYS A 71 7.76 1.97 -4.22
C LYS A 71 8.96 2.90 -4.37
N SER A 72 8.92 3.83 -5.33
CA SER A 72 9.96 4.84 -5.52
C SER A 72 10.10 5.75 -4.29
N LEU A 73 8.99 6.25 -3.75
CA LEU A 73 8.97 7.11 -2.57
C LEU A 73 9.51 6.39 -1.32
N ARG A 74 9.09 5.14 -1.09
CA ARG A 74 9.65 4.28 -0.04
C ARG A 74 11.16 4.09 -0.20
N SER A 75 11.62 3.88 -1.42
CA SER A 75 13.05 3.69 -1.72
C SER A 75 13.87 4.95 -1.42
N ILE A 76 13.32 6.15 -1.65
CA ILE A 76 13.99 7.42 -1.29
C ILE A 76 14.21 7.50 0.22
N VAL A 77 13.18 7.21 1.01
CA VAL A 77 13.24 7.22 2.48
C VAL A 77 14.26 6.20 2.98
N LEU A 78 14.17 4.95 2.50
CA LEU A 78 15.08 3.88 2.91
C LEU A 78 16.54 4.19 2.54
N LYS A 79 16.79 4.80 1.38
CA LYS A 79 18.14 5.21 0.97
C LYS A 79 18.74 6.24 1.93
N ASP A 80 17.97 7.25 2.32
CA ASP A 80 18.43 8.26 3.27
C ASP A 80 18.58 7.66 4.69
N ALA A 81 17.66 6.78 5.11
CA ALA A 81 17.73 6.06 6.38
C ALA A 81 18.99 5.18 6.49
N GLN A 82 19.30 4.43 5.44
CA GLN A 82 20.51 3.60 5.37
C GLN A 82 21.77 4.46 5.41
N TYR A 83 21.78 5.55 4.64
CA TYR A 83 22.93 6.46 4.57
C TYR A 83 23.29 7.07 5.93
N ILE A 84 22.29 7.40 6.77
CA ILE A 84 22.52 7.94 8.12
C ILE A 84 22.71 6.87 9.20
N GLY A 85 22.64 5.58 8.84
CA GLY A 85 22.79 4.46 9.77
C GLY A 85 21.55 4.18 10.63
N LEU A 86 20.37 4.63 10.21
CA LEU A 86 19.10 4.37 10.89
C LEU A 86 18.43 3.06 10.42
N TYR A 87 18.80 2.58 9.24
CA TYR A 87 18.25 1.36 8.63
C TYR A 87 19.38 0.44 8.16
N ASP A 88 19.30 -0.82 8.58
CA ASP A 88 20.11 -1.93 8.09
C ASP A 88 19.17 -3.00 7.48
N PRO A 89 19.41 -3.50 6.27
CA PRO A 89 18.65 -4.63 5.72
C PRO A 89 18.57 -5.86 6.64
N GLY A 90 19.57 -6.09 7.49
CA GLY A 90 19.58 -7.17 8.48
C GLY A 90 18.78 -6.88 9.75
N ASP A 91 18.55 -5.61 10.09
CA ASP A 91 17.81 -5.18 11.28
C ASP A 91 16.93 -3.95 11.00
N TRP A 92 15.63 -4.20 10.91
CA TRP A 92 14.61 -3.18 10.70
C TRP A 92 14.13 -2.55 12.01
N THR A 93 14.49 -3.06 13.18
CA THR A 93 13.95 -2.61 14.47
C THR A 93 14.23 -1.13 14.74
N PRO A 94 15.46 -0.59 14.53
CA PRO A 94 15.73 0.83 14.75
C PRO A 94 14.89 1.73 13.83
N PHE A 95 14.78 1.35 12.55
CA PHE A 95 13.98 2.08 11.58
C PHE A 95 12.49 2.04 11.92
N ASN A 96 11.93 0.87 12.21
CA ASN A 96 10.52 0.71 12.54
C ASN A 96 10.16 1.46 13.82
N ARG A 97 11.03 1.41 14.85
CA ARG A 97 10.84 2.21 16.07
C ARG A 97 10.83 3.70 15.77
N PHE A 98 11.78 4.18 14.98
CA PHE A 98 11.78 5.58 14.52
C PHE A 98 10.47 5.93 13.80
N MET A 99 9.99 5.06 12.91
CA MET A 99 8.75 5.30 12.17
C MET A 99 7.53 5.41 13.10
N LEU A 100 7.46 4.60 14.15
CA LEU A 100 6.33 4.62 15.10
C LEU A 100 6.42 5.75 16.13
N GLU A 101 7.63 6.18 16.51
CA GLU A 101 7.80 7.15 17.60
C GLU A 101 8.06 8.57 17.10
N LEU A 102 8.84 8.72 16.02
CA LEU A 102 9.47 9.97 15.62
C LEU A 102 9.11 10.44 14.20
N SER A 103 8.51 9.59 13.36
CA SER A 103 8.02 10.04 12.05
C SER A 103 6.84 11.01 12.19
N PRO A 104 6.50 11.81 11.15
CA PRO A 104 5.46 12.82 11.26
C PRO A 104 4.08 12.24 11.59
N LEU A 105 3.79 11.02 11.10
CA LEU A 105 2.49 10.36 11.26
C LEU A 105 2.55 9.12 12.17
N LYS A 106 3.71 8.79 12.72
CA LYS A 106 3.88 7.70 13.72
C LYS A 106 3.34 6.33 13.27
N LYS A 107 3.50 6.02 11.98
CA LYS A 107 3.00 4.77 11.37
C LYS A 107 4.06 4.08 10.53
N ALA A 108 3.82 2.81 10.20
CA ALA A 108 4.77 2.03 9.42
C ALA A 108 4.92 2.58 7.99
N LEU A 109 6.12 2.50 7.41
CA LEU A 109 6.41 3.00 6.05
C LEU A 109 5.47 2.41 4.97
N LYS A 110 5.01 1.17 5.17
CA LYS A 110 4.08 0.49 4.25
C LYS A 110 2.68 1.14 4.21
N GLU A 111 2.28 1.81 5.28
CA GLU A 111 0.93 2.38 5.49
C GLU A 111 0.81 3.84 5.02
N TYR A 112 1.89 4.40 4.47
CA TYR A 112 1.87 5.74 3.88
C TYR A 112 1.19 5.74 2.51
N SER A 113 0.30 6.71 2.31
CA SER A 113 -0.25 7.11 1.02
C SER A 113 0.66 8.11 0.31
N PHE A 114 0.39 8.38 -0.96
CA PHE A 114 1.23 9.24 -1.80
C PHE A 114 1.45 10.64 -1.21
N GLU A 115 0.38 11.30 -0.75
CA GLU A 115 0.41 12.67 -0.24
C GLU A 115 1.16 12.79 1.10
N GLU A 116 1.19 11.71 1.87
CA GLU A 116 1.82 11.67 3.19
C GLU A 116 3.35 11.52 3.12
N PHE A 117 3.91 11.18 1.95
CA PHE A 117 5.36 11.02 1.78
C PHE A 117 6.13 12.34 1.79
N GLU A 118 5.52 13.45 1.35
CA GLU A 118 6.21 14.74 1.30
C GLU A 118 6.79 15.17 2.66
N PRO A 119 6.01 15.22 3.76
CA PRO A 119 6.55 15.59 5.07
C PRO A 119 7.59 14.58 5.57
N LEU A 120 7.41 13.28 5.29
CA LEU A 120 8.35 12.23 5.66
C LEU A 120 9.70 12.42 4.96
N ILE A 121 9.69 12.61 3.64
CA ILE A 121 10.90 12.85 2.84
C ILE A 121 11.61 14.11 3.33
N LYS A 122 10.87 15.20 3.60
CA LYS A 122 11.44 16.44 4.15
C LYS A 122 12.14 16.19 5.49
N GLN A 123 11.56 15.38 6.38
CA GLN A 123 12.19 14.99 7.63
C GLN A 123 13.50 14.23 7.40
N PHE A 124 13.50 13.22 6.51
CA PHE A 124 14.71 12.45 6.19
C PHE A 124 15.81 13.31 5.55
N LYS A 125 15.46 14.27 4.68
CA LYS A 125 16.43 15.25 4.16
C LYS A 125 17.05 16.12 5.27
N SER A 126 16.23 16.55 6.23
CA SER A 126 16.71 17.30 7.40
C SER A 126 17.66 16.46 8.26
N LEU A 127 17.29 15.21 8.56
CA LEU A 127 18.15 14.26 9.29
C LEU A 127 19.47 14.06 8.57
N ARG A 128 19.45 13.85 7.25
CA ARG A 128 20.65 13.69 6.43
C ARG A 128 21.54 14.93 6.45
N SER A 129 20.96 16.13 6.40
CA SER A 129 21.72 17.38 6.51
C SER A 129 22.42 17.51 7.87
N LYS A 130 21.71 17.20 8.96
CA LYS A 130 22.28 17.16 10.32
C LYS A 130 23.41 16.13 10.42
N TYR A 131 23.16 14.90 9.94
CA TYR A 131 24.16 13.84 9.89
C TYR A 131 25.41 14.29 9.13
N ASN A 132 25.27 14.87 7.93
CA ASN A 132 26.40 15.34 7.14
C ASN A 132 27.22 16.43 7.84
N ARG A 133 26.59 17.26 8.66
CA ARG A 133 27.29 18.28 9.46
C ARG A 133 28.07 17.62 10.59
N SER A 134 27.45 16.74 11.36
CA SER A 134 28.11 16.02 12.46
C SER A 134 29.23 15.13 11.95
N ALA A 135 29.03 14.44 10.83
CA ALA A 135 30.02 13.54 10.23
C ALA A 135 31.29 14.23 9.71
N LYS A 136 31.37 15.57 9.74
CA LYS A 136 32.60 16.33 9.47
C LYS A 136 33.42 16.60 10.73
N ILE A 137 32.83 16.45 11.92
CA ILE A 137 33.45 16.74 13.21
C ILE A 137 34.07 15.45 13.74
N PRO A 138 35.41 15.34 13.83
CA PRO A 138 36.07 14.16 14.36
C PRO A 138 35.58 13.78 15.77
N GLY A 139 35.48 12.48 16.04
CA GLY A 139 35.03 11.95 17.33
C GLY A 139 33.52 11.89 17.55
N THR A 140 32.69 12.45 16.64
CA THR A 140 31.23 12.27 16.71
C THR A 140 30.82 10.87 16.25
N LYS A 141 29.65 10.39 16.71
CA LYS A 141 29.09 9.09 16.30
C LYS A 141 28.95 9.00 14.78
N GLU A 142 28.48 10.06 14.16
CA GLU A 142 28.30 10.15 12.71
C GLU A 142 29.63 10.13 11.97
N TRP A 143 30.69 10.75 12.52
CA TRP A 143 32.03 10.68 11.93
C TRP A 143 32.61 9.26 12.02
N HIS A 144 32.46 8.58 13.16
CA HIS A 144 32.85 7.16 13.28
C HIS A 144 32.09 6.28 12.30
N HIS A 145 30.76 6.43 12.24
CA HIS A 145 29.90 5.68 11.32
C HIS A 145 30.31 5.90 9.85
N LYS A 146 30.49 7.16 9.42
CA LYS A 146 30.89 7.50 8.05
C LYS A 146 32.24 6.91 7.66
N ASN A 147 33.20 6.89 8.58
CA ASN A 147 34.55 6.37 8.35
C ASN A 147 34.69 4.87 8.67
N LYS A 148 33.59 4.19 9.05
CA LYS A 148 33.58 2.77 9.46
C LYS A 148 34.58 2.47 10.59
N LEU A 149 34.72 3.41 11.50
CA LEU A 149 35.59 3.28 12.67
C LEU A 149 34.78 2.75 13.86
N PRO A 150 35.37 1.90 14.72
CA PRO A 150 34.72 1.52 15.97
C PRO A 150 34.49 2.77 16.82
N PHE A 151 33.34 2.83 17.49
CA PHE A 151 33.08 3.91 18.44
C PHE A 151 33.90 3.66 19.71
N PRO A 152 34.54 4.68 20.32
CA PRO A 152 35.33 4.47 21.51
C PRO A 152 34.45 3.93 22.64
N SER A 153 34.89 2.84 23.27
CA SER A 153 34.26 2.32 24.49
C SER A 153 34.31 3.39 25.57
N LYS A 154 33.19 3.61 26.27
CA LYS A 154 33.21 4.37 27.52
C LYS A 154 33.87 3.47 28.58
N ASN A 155 35.18 3.65 28.78
CA ASN A 155 35.89 3.12 29.93
C ASN A 155 35.51 3.89 31.19
#